data_AF-A0A2V7ZBU7-F1
#
_entry.id   AF-A0A2V7ZBU7-F1
#
_cell.length_a   1.000
_cell.length_b   1.000
_cell.length_c   1.000
_cell.angle_alpha   90.00
_cell.angle_beta   90.00
_cell.angle_gamma   90.00
#
_symmetry.space_group_name_H-M   'P 1'
#
loop_
_entity.id
_entity.type
_entity.pdbx_description
1 polymer ?
#
loop_
_entity_poly.entity_id
_entity_poly.type
_entity_poly.pdbx_seq_one_letter_code
_entity_poly.pdbx_strand_id
1 'polypeptide(L)'
;DDGDRLLAVRETDGTKDILFATAKGFSIRFPESDVRSIGRATYGVKGLELRPGDRVVAMEELDPHGQVLTVTERGYGKRTPVEKYRLQGRGGLGTINLKVTPKTGEVVGVRYVTPDEGLMLITQEGMIIRLNVSGVREVGRSAQGVRLMNLDADDRIVAVAKLAEKDEETEIELAKGDGGPVPAELELEAADEPDDSEDADDAGLAILDDDTDFEDEEDGEDDDDDSDETVH
;
A
#
# COMPACT_ATOMS: atom_id res chain seq x y z
N ASP A 1 13.32 -13.65 -8.42
CA ASP A 1 14.11 -13.08 -7.32
C ASP A 1 13.96 -13.92 -6.07
N ASP A 2 15.09 -14.25 -5.47
CA ASP A 2 15.11 -14.92 -4.18
C ASP A 2 14.43 -14.02 -3.15
N GLY A 3 13.30 -14.47 -2.63
CA GLY A 3 12.53 -13.76 -1.60
C GLY A 3 11.21 -13.15 -2.05
N ASP A 4 10.92 -13.10 -3.36
CA ASP A 4 9.61 -12.68 -3.84
C ASP A 4 8.55 -13.77 -3.59
N ARG A 5 7.33 -13.35 -3.24
CA ARG A 5 6.22 -14.24 -2.88
C ARG A 5 4.92 -13.70 -3.42
N LEU A 6 4.09 -14.62 -3.92
CA LEU A 6 2.72 -14.29 -4.30
C LEU A 6 1.93 -13.88 -3.06
N LEU A 7 1.48 -12.63 -3.04
CA LEU A 7 0.71 -12.06 -1.94
C LEU A 7 -0.80 -12.33 -2.08
N ALA A 8 -1.34 -12.11 -3.28
CA ALA A 8 -2.77 -12.17 -3.54
C ALA A 8 -3.04 -12.53 -5.00
N VAL A 9 -4.21 -13.13 -5.22
CA VAL A 9 -4.82 -13.32 -6.54
C VAL A 9 -6.22 -12.73 -6.47
N ARG A 10 -6.61 -12.00 -7.50
CA ARG A 10 -7.90 -11.35 -7.66
C ARG A 10 -8.41 -11.62 -9.07
N GLU A 11 -9.71 -11.79 -9.20
CA GLU A 11 -10.37 -12.05 -10.49
C GLU A 11 -11.09 -10.79 -10.92
N THR A 12 -10.76 -10.30 -12.09
CA THR A 12 -11.16 -8.98 -12.55
C THR A 12 -11.78 -9.07 -13.94
N ASP A 13 -12.63 -8.10 -14.27
CA ASP A 13 -13.38 -8.03 -15.54
C ASP A 13 -12.81 -7.02 -16.54
N GLY A 14 -11.66 -6.41 -16.23
CA GLY A 14 -11.01 -5.38 -17.05
C GLY A 14 -11.52 -3.96 -16.79
N THR A 15 -12.48 -3.77 -15.88
CA THR A 15 -13.06 -2.45 -15.56
C THR A 15 -12.72 -1.95 -14.15
N LYS A 16 -12.03 -2.77 -13.36
CA LYS A 16 -11.70 -2.48 -11.97
C LYS A 16 -10.50 -1.54 -11.87
N ASP A 17 -10.44 -0.83 -10.76
CA ASP A 17 -9.19 -0.22 -10.32
C ASP A 17 -8.45 -1.17 -9.39
N ILE A 18 -7.13 -1.21 -9.51
CA ILE A 18 -6.26 -1.99 -8.63
C ILE A 18 -5.63 -1.06 -7.62
N LEU A 19 -5.71 -1.45 -6.34
CA LEU A 19 -4.99 -0.79 -5.25
C LEU A 19 -3.95 -1.72 -4.65
N PHE A 20 -2.70 -1.25 -4.62
CA PHE A 20 -1.68 -1.83 -3.75
C PHE A 20 -1.51 -0.98 -2.50
N ALA A 21 -1.29 -1.64 -1.37
CA ALA A 21 -0.92 -0.99 -0.12
C ALA A 21 0.32 -1.63 0.49
N THR A 22 1.06 -0.82 1.25
CA THR A 22 2.35 -1.17 1.81
C THR A 22 2.37 -1.14 3.34
N ALA A 23 3.32 -1.85 3.93
CA ALA A 23 3.50 -1.91 5.38
C ALA A 23 3.80 -0.53 5.99
N LYS A 24 4.52 0.34 5.27
CA LYS A 24 4.81 1.72 5.72
C LYS A 24 3.69 2.72 5.47
N GLY A 25 2.51 2.25 5.05
CA GLY A 25 1.32 3.09 4.99
C GLY A 25 1.19 3.91 3.72
N PHE A 26 1.79 3.48 2.61
CA PHE A 26 1.56 4.05 1.27
C PHE A 26 0.65 3.15 0.43
N SER A 27 -0.04 3.75 -0.54
CA SER A 27 -0.86 3.05 -1.52
C SER A 27 -0.80 3.69 -2.90
N ILE A 28 -0.95 2.87 -3.93
CA ILE A 28 -1.17 3.32 -5.31
C ILE A 28 -2.47 2.72 -5.83
N ARG A 29 -3.24 3.52 -6.56
CA ARG A 29 -4.46 3.11 -7.26
C ARG A 29 -4.29 3.44 -8.74
N PHE A 30 -4.50 2.46 -9.62
CA PHE A 30 -4.43 2.64 -11.06
C PHE A 30 -5.47 1.74 -11.74
N PRO A 31 -5.95 2.08 -12.95
CA PRO A 31 -6.92 1.26 -13.64
C PRO A 31 -6.29 -0.05 -14.11
N GLU A 32 -7.00 -1.17 -13.99
CA GLU A 32 -6.47 -2.48 -14.40
C GLU A 32 -6.01 -2.51 -15.87
N SER A 33 -6.62 -1.68 -16.74
CA SER A 33 -6.21 -1.52 -18.14
C SER A 33 -4.75 -1.13 -18.34
N ASP A 34 -4.07 -0.56 -17.33
CA ASP A 34 -2.65 -0.25 -17.36
C ASP A 34 -1.76 -1.50 -17.26
N VAL A 35 -2.35 -2.64 -16.90
CA VAL A 35 -1.72 -3.96 -16.85
C VAL A 35 -2.08 -4.71 -18.12
N ARG A 36 -1.07 -4.90 -18.98
CA ARG A 36 -1.23 -5.76 -20.15
C ARG A 36 -1.40 -7.23 -19.73
N SER A 37 -2.26 -7.94 -20.45
CA SER A 37 -2.34 -9.40 -20.35
C SER A 37 -1.01 -10.02 -20.78
N ILE A 38 -0.45 -10.89 -19.94
CA ILE A 38 0.81 -11.59 -20.20
C ILE A 38 0.64 -13.10 -19.96
N GLY A 39 1.43 -13.91 -20.67
CA GLY A 39 1.43 -15.36 -20.48
C GLY A 39 1.98 -15.76 -19.11
N ARG A 40 1.58 -16.95 -18.63
CA ARG A 40 1.95 -17.49 -17.30
C ARG A 40 3.45 -17.59 -17.03
N ALA A 41 4.27 -17.72 -18.07
CA ALA A 41 5.72 -17.89 -17.97
C ALA A 41 6.48 -16.55 -18.01
N THR A 42 5.96 -15.52 -17.33
CA THR A 42 6.56 -14.18 -17.29
C THR A 42 6.63 -13.66 -15.85
N TYR A 43 7.52 -12.69 -15.60
CA TYR A 43 7.77 -12.11 -14.28
C TYR A 43 6.71 -11.08 -13.82
N GLY A 44 5.61 -10.90 -14.55
CA GLY A 44 4.63 -9.87 -14.21
C GLY A 44 4.98 -8.49 -14.78
N VAL A 45 4.26 -7.48 -14.29
CA VAL A 45 4.57 -6.06 -14.49
C VAL A 45 4.62 -5.37 -13.14
N LYS A 46 5.44 -4.33 -13.02
CA LYS A 46 5.56 -3.57 -11.77
C LYS A 46 4.25 -2.83 -11.45
N GLY A 47 3.70 -3.06 -10.26
CA GLY A 47 2.49 -2.38 -9.77
C GLY A 47 2.77 -1.07 -9.02
N LEU A 48 3.83 -1.06 -8.21
CA LEU A 48 4.21 0.01 -7.29
C LEU A 48 5.75 0.04 -7.17
N GLU A 49 6.34 1.23 -7.06
CA GLU A 49 7.72 1.43 -6.59
C GLU A 49 7.77 1.40 -5.06
N LEU A 50 8.60 0.52 -4.50
CA LEU A 50 8.73 0.39 -3.05
C LEU A 50 9.78 1.36 -2.52
N ARG A 51 9.46 2.03 -1.43
CA ARG A 51 10.46 2.77 -0.65
C ARG A 51 11.42 1.78 0.02
N PRO A 52 12.66 2.19 0.34
CA PRO A 52 13.63 1.32 1.00
C PRO A 52 13.07 0.66 2.27
N GLY A 53 13.15 -0.66 2.35
CA GLY A 53 12.67 -1.46 3.48
C GLY A 53 11.14 -1.50 3.63
N ASP A 54 10.39 -1.11 2.61
CA ASP A 54 8.94 -1.28 2.55
C ASP A 54 8.56 -2.60 1.86
N ARG A 55 7.32 -3.04 2.02
CA ARG A 55 6.78 -4.24 1.38
C ARG A 55 5.29 -4.08 1.10
N VAL A 56 4.81 -4.72 0.03
CA VAL A 56 3.37 -4.79 -0.26
C VAL A 56 2.71 -5.72 0.75
N VAL A 57 1.60 -5.26 1.34
CA VAL A 57 0.80 -6.01 2.32
C VAL A 57 -0.62 -6.30 1.83
N ALA A 58 -1.08 -5.61 0.79
CA ALA A 58 -2.34 -5.92 0.14
C ALA A 58 -2.35 -5.56 -1.34
N MET A 59 -3.17 -6.31 -2.09
CA MET A 59 -3.68 -5.97 -3.42
C MET A 59 -5.19 -6.14 -3.37
N GLU A 60 -5.93 -5.10 -3.73
CA GLU A 60 -7.39 -5.09 -3.74
C GLU A 60 -7.89 -4.59 -5.09
N GLU A 61 -8.93 -5.23 -5.61
CA GLU A 61 -9.77 -4.67 -6.68
C GLU A 61 -10.79 -3.72 -6.03
N LEU A 62 -10.96 -2.54 -6.59
CA LEU A 62 -11.84 -1.52 -6.06
C LEU A 62 -13.04 -1.32 -6.97
N ASP A 63 -14.21 -1.22 -6.33
CA ASP A 63 -15.40 -0.62 -6.94
C ASP A 63 -15.57 0.83 -6.46
N PRO A 64 -16.12 1.73 -7.29
CA PRO A 64 -16.22 3.15 -6.97
C PRO A 64 -16.98 3.47 -5.68
N HIS A 65 -17.91 2.61 -5.26
CA HIS A 65 -18.87 2.89 -4.19
C HIS A 65 -18.51 2.29 -2.82
N GLY A 66 -17.38 1.61 -2.71
CA GLY A 66 -16.94 1.03 -1.44
C GLY A 66 -15.89 1.84 -0.72
N GLN A 67 -15.27 1.19 0.24
CA GLN A 67 -14.31 1.81 1.14
C GLN A 67 -13.08 0.92 1.28
N VAL A 68 -11.96 1.56 1.60
CA VAL A 68 -10.71 0.88 1.92
C VAL A 68 -10.58 0.87 3.44
N LEU A 69 -10.65 -0.32 4.02
CA LEU A 69 -10.33 -0.55 5.41
C LEU A 69 -8.83 -0.79 5.55
N THR A 70 -8.17 -0.05 6.43
CA THR A 70 -6.75 -0.25 6.79
C THR A 70 -6.64 -0.57 8.27
N VAL A 71 -5.84 -1.59 8.60
CA VAL A 71 -5.56 -2.04 9.97
C VAL A 71 -4.05 -2.13 10.18
N THR A 72 -3.60 -1.72 11.36
CA THR A 72 -2.19 -1.73 11.77
C THR A 72 -1.92 -2.76 12.86
N GLU A 73 -0.65 -3.12 13.04
CA GLU A 73 -0.23 -4.18 13.96
C GLU A 73 -0.58 -3.90 15.43
N ARG A 74 -0.64 -2.63 15.85
CA ARG A 74 -1.01 -2.22 17.22
C ARG A 74 -2.50 -1.97 17.43
N GLY A 75 -3.35 -2.58 16.59
CA GLY A 75 -4.80 -2.54 16.80
C GLY A 75 -5.48 -1.25 16.39
N TYR A 76 -4.84 -0.40 15.57
CA TYR A 76 -5.50 0.77 15.00
C TYR A 76 -6.08 0.44 13.62
N GLY A 77 -7.17 1.12 13.27
CA GLY A 77 -7.69 1.04 11.92
C GLY A 77 -8.70 2.12 11.59
N LYS A 78 -9.00 2.19 10.30
CA LYS A 78 -9.91 3.19 9.72
C LYS A 78 -10.49 2.71 8.41
N ARG A 79 -11.63 3.28 8.05
CA ARG A 79 -12.19 3.22 6.71
C ARG A 79 -11.94 4.54 6.00
N THR A 80 -11.65 4.48 4.72
CA THR A 80 -11.53 5.66 3.87
C THR A 80 -12.27 5.38 2.56
N PRO A 81 -13.17 6.27 2.11
CA PRO A 81 -13.87 6.10 0.83
C PRO A 81 -12.89 5.95 -0.32
N VAL A 82 -13.21 5.06 -1.27
CA VAL A 82 -12.38 4.82 -2.47
C VAL A 82 -12.11 6.11 -3.24
N GLU A 83 -13.07 7.03 -3.28
CA GLU A 83 -12.98 8.35 -3.91
C GLU A 83 -11.82 9.22 -3.39
N LYS A 84 -11.35 9.00 -2.15
CA LYS A 84 -10.19 9.72 -1.60
C LYS A 84 -8.86 9.22 -2.15
N TYR A 85 -8.85 8.05 -2.80
CA TYR A 85 -7.67 7.50 -3.46
C TYR A 85 -7.67 7.93 -4.92
N ARG A 86 -6.90 8.98 -5.23
CA ARG A 86 -6.74 9.44 -6.62
C ARG A 86 -6.07 8.36 -7.49
N LEU A 87 -6.46 8.32 -8.76
CA LEU A 87 -5.77 7.54 -9.78
C LEU A 87 -4.34 8.08 -9.96
N GLN A 88 -3.41 7.16 -10.14
CA GLN A 88 -1.99 7.39 -10.36
C GLN A 88 -1.51 6.47 -11.49
N GLY A 89 -0.38 6.79 -12.11
CA GLY A 89 0.23 5.90 -13.09
C GLY A 89 0.80 4.65 -12.42
N ARG A 90 0.55 3.46 -12.98
CA ARG A 90 1.11 2.20 -12.48
C ARG A 90 2.64 2.27 -12.35
N GLY A 91 3.17 1.73 -11.25
CA GLY A 91 4.61 1.67 -10.99
C GLY A 91 5.18 2.90 -10.28
N GLY A 92 4.36 3.90 -9.94
CA GLY A 92 4.79 5.03 -9.11
C GLY A 92 5.01 4.68 -7.63
N LEU A 93 5.49 5.64 -6.85
CA LEU A 93 5.76 5.50 -5.40
C LEU A 93 4.49 5.42 -4.53
N GLY A 94 3.33 5.77 -5.09
CA GLY A 94 2.08 5.88 -4.35
C GLY A 94 2.06 7.05 -3.36
N THR A 95 0.90 7.24 -2.74
CA THR A 95 0.60 8.33 -1.79
C THR A 95 0.16 7.76 -0.45
N ILE A 96 0.12 8.59 0.59
CA ILE A 96 -0.17 8.13 1.97
C ILE A 96 -1.54 7.44 2.02
N ASN A 97 -1.59 6.26 2.63
CA ASN A 97 -2.79 5.48 2.95
C ASN A 97 -3.15 5.58 4.44
N LEU A 98 -2.12 5.60 5.30
CA LEU A 98 -2.21 5.75 6.74
C LEU A 98 -0.87 6.30 7.25
N LYS A 99 -0.89 7.30 8.13
CA LYS A 99 0.33 7.80 8.77
C LYS A 99 0.82 6.81 9.82
N VAL A 100 1.79 5.97 9.44
CA VAL A 100 2.42 5.02 10.36
C VAL A 100 3.23 5.77 11.39
N THR A 101 3.00 5.47 12.67
CA THR A 101 3.73 6.03 13.80
C THR A 101 4.10 4.93 14.79
N PRO A 102 4.98 5.19 15.77
CA PRO A 102 5.22 4.24 16.84
C PRO A 102 3.94 3.84 17.58
N LYS A 103 2.91 4.71 17.66
CA LYS A 103 1.62 4.39 18.30
C LYS A 103 0.82 3.35 17.52
N THR A 104 0.81 3.44 16.20
CA THR A 104 0.00 2.55 15.33
C THR A 104 0.74 1.28 14.93
N GLY A 105 2.06 1.36 14.81
CA GLY A 105 2.86 0.34 14.13
C GLY A 105 2.56 0.25 12.63
N GLU A 106 3.19 -0.72 11.96
CA GLU A 106 3.04 -0.96 10.52
C GLU A 106 1.62 -1.40 10.13
N VAL A 107 1.27 -1.18 8.86
CA VAL A 107 0.03 -1.70 8.27
C VAL A 107 0.15 -3.22 8.08
N VAL A 108 -0.84 -3.96 8.57
CA VAL A 108 -0.89 -5.44 8.49
C VAL A 108 -1.97 -5.95 7.55
N GLY A 109 -2.99 -5.13 7.28
CA GLY A 109 -4.08 -5.52 6.39
C GLY A 109 -4.76 -4.32 5.78
N VAL A 110 -5.06 -4.46 4.48
CA VAL A 110 -5.94 -3.54 3.75
C VAL A 110 -6.96 -4.36 2.98
N ARG A 111 -8.23 -3.97 3.05
CA ARG A 111 -9.34 -4.66 2.39
C ARG A 111 -10.27 -3.65 1.74
N TYR A 112 -10.72 -3.96 0.53
CA TYR A 112 -11.93 -3.35 0.00
C TYR A 112 -13.14 -3.91 0.75
N VAL A 113 -13.96 -3.02 1.29
CA VAL A 113 -15.11 -3.37 2.12
C VAL A 113 -16.35 -2.55 1.78
N THR A 114 -17.50 -3.13 2.06
CA THR A 114 -18.78 -2.42 2.18
C THR A 114 -19.21 -2.33 3.66
N PRO A 115 -20.06 -1.35 4.05
CA PRO A 115 -20.42 -1.13 5.46
C PRO A 115 -21.12 -2.32 6.15
N ASP A 116 -21.77 -3.17 5.37
CA ASP A 116 -22.49 -4.39 5.75
C ASP A 116 -21.59 -5.64 5.79
N GLU A 117 -20.28 -5.51 5.79
CA GLU A 117 -19.39 -6.67 5.94
C GLU A 117 -18.87 -6.82 7.37
N GLY A 118 -18.49 -8.04 7.71
CA GLY A 118 -17.77 -8.34 8.94
C GLY A 118 -16.26 -8.39 8.72
N LEU A 119 -15.51 -8.19 9.80
CA LEU A 119 -14.06 -8.35 9.83
C LEU A 119 -13.66 -9.28 10.98
N MET A 120 -12.65 -10.10 10.78
CA MET A 120 -11.91 -10.77 11.84
C MET A 120 -10.50 -10.23 11.93
N LEU A 121 -10.11 -9.89 13.15
CA LEU A 121 -8.74 -9.57 13.53
C LEU A 121 -8.16 -10.76 14.30
N ILE A 122 -6.94 -11.16 13.95
CA ILE A 122 -6.24 -12.28 14.58
C ILE A 122 -4.88 -11.77 15.07
N THR A 123 -4.61 -11.99 16.35
CA THR A 123 -3.35 -11.59 16.98
C THR A 123 -2.32 -12.72 16.96
N GLN A 124 -1.06 -12.39 17.24
CA GLN A 124 0.02 -13.36 17.27
C GLN A 124 -0.19 -14.38 18.39
N GLU A 125 -0.74 -13.96 19.52
CA GLU A 125 -1.07 -14.83 20.65
C GLU A 125 -2.35 -15.65 20.45
N GLY A 126 -3.01 -15.50 19.30
CA GLY A 126 -4.17 -16.29 18.92
C GLY A 126 -5.50 -15.72 19.42
N MET A 127 -5.54 -14.47 19.89
CA MET A 127 -6.80 -13.78 20.14
C MET A 127 -7.49 -13.46 18.82
N ILE A 128 -8.80 -13.69 18.77
CA ILE A 128 -9.62 -13.44 17.59
C ILE A 128 -10.78 -12.53 17.99
N ILE A 129 -10.94 -11.42 17.27
CA ILE A 129 -12.08 -10.51 17.47
C ILE A 129 -12.81 -10.32 16.14
N ARG A 130 -14.14 -10.42 16.19
CA ARG A 130 -15.03 -10.07 15.08
C ARG A 130 -15.55 -8.65 15.28
N LEU A 131 -15.54 -7.86 14.21
CA LEU A 131 -16.06 -6.48 14.18
C LEU A 131 -17.02 -6.34 13.00
N ASN A 132 -18.00 -5.45 13.13
CA ASN A 132 -18.75 -4.96 11.98
C ASN A 132 -18.00 -3.80 11.35
N VAL A 133 -17.86 -3.80 10.02
CA VAL A 133 -17.15 -2.75 9.27
C VAL A 133 -17.80 -1.39 9.52
N SER A 134 -19.13 -1.32 9.61
CA SER A 134 -19.88 -0.09 9.94
C SER A 134 -19.46 0.58 11.25
N GLY A 135 -18.97 -0.19 12.24
CA GLY A 135 -18.47 0.33 13.51
C GLY A 135 -17.07 0.94 13.45
N VAL A 136 -16.31 0.69 12.38
CA VAL A 136 -14.97 1.27 12.20
C VAL A 136 -15.09 2.72 11.74
N ARG A 137 -14.31 3.63 12.32
CA ARG A 137 -14.38 5.06 12.00
C ARG A 137 -13.98 5.32 10.54
N GLU A 138 -14.79 6.12 9.86
CA GLU A 138 -14.48 6.66 8.54
C GLU A 138 -13.71 7.99 8.66
N VAL A 139 -12.53 8.06 8.05
CA VAL A 139 -11.64 9.23 8.06
C VAL A 139 -10.79 9.29 6.78
N GLY A 140 -10.10 10.42 6.58
CA GLY A 140 -9.19 10.64 5.45
C GLY A 140 -7.96 9.71 5.44
N ARG A 141 -7.17 9.83 4.37
CA ARG A 141 -6.01 8.97 4.10
C ARG A 141 -4.85 9.20 5.06
N SER A 142 -4.52 10.45 5.37
CA SER A 142 -3.42 10.81 6.28
C SER A 142 -3.70 10.49 7.76
N ALA A 143 -4.95 10.25 8.13
CA ALA A 143 -5.34 9.97 9.51
C ALA A 143 -4.76 8.63 10.03
N GLN A 144 -4.53 8.56 11.34
CA GLN A 144 -4.06 7.33 12.02
C GLN A 144 -5.17 6.30 12.22
N GLY A 145 -6.43 6.73 12.26
CA GLY A 145 -7.56 5.89 12.61
C GLY A 145 -7.84 5.83 14.11
N VAL A 146 -8.66 4.87 14.51
CA VAL A 146 -9.08 4.63 15.90
C VAL A 146 -8.64 3.25 16.36
N ARG A 147 -8.60 3.04 17.68
CA ARG A 147 -8.29 1.72 18.24
C ARG A 147 -9.47 0.78 18.01
N LEU A 148 -9.22 -0.36 17.37
CA LEU A 148 -10.18 -1.45 17.13
C LEU A 148 -10.15 -2.50 18.23
N MET A 149 -8.98 -2.68 18.87
CA MET A 149 -8.68 -3.72 19.83
C MET A 149 -7.62 -3.21 20.79
N ASN A 150 -7.75 -3.52 22.08
CA ASN A 150 -6.65 -3.38 23.03
C ASN A 150 -5.75 -4.61 22.93
N LEU A 151 -4.44 -4.37 22.85
CA LEU A 151 -3.42 -5.40 22.80
C LEU A 151 -2.51 -5.24 24.00
N ASP A 152 -2.03 -6.37 24.52
CA ASP A 152 -0.94 -6.38 25.48
C ASP A 152 0.37 -5.94 24.80
N ALA A 153 1.35 -5.51 25.59
CA ALA A 153 2.56 -4.88 25.07
C ALA A 153 3.36 -5.75 24.09
N ASP A 154 3.28 -7.08 24.24
CA ASP A 154 4.00 -8.05 23.43
C ASP A 154 3.12 -8.71 22.33
N ASP A 155 1.82 -8.39 22.28
CA ASP A 155 0.92 -8.90 21.25
C ASP A 155 0.75 -7.92 20.09
N ARG A 156 0.39 -8.45 18.92
CA ARG A 156 0.14 -7.67 17.72
C ARG A 156 -0.84 -8.39 16.79
N ILE A 157 -1.56 -7.61 16.00
CA ILE A 157 -2.37 -8.17 14.90
C ILE A 157 -1.42 -8.71 13.83
N VAL A 158 -1.66 -9.95 13.41
CA VAL A 158 -0.89 -10.61 12.35
C VAL A 158 -1.74 -10.94 11.12
N ALA A 159 -3.07 -10.98 11.25
CA ALA A 159 -3.95 -11.23 10.13
C ALA A 159 -5.28 -10.50 10.24
N VAL A 160 -5.83 -10.19 9.05
CA VAL A 160 -7.13 -9.53 8.87
C VAL A 160 -7.89 -10.31 7.81
N ALA A 161 -9.07 -10.81 8.17
CA ALA A 161 -9.95 -11.55 7.28
C ALA A 161 -11.30 -10.85 7.14
N LYS A 162 -11.82 -10.85 5.92
CA LYS A 162 -13.15 -10.32 5.62
C LYS A 162 -14.17 -11.45 5.77
N LEU A 163 -15.33 -11.13 6.31
CA LEU A 163 -16.47 -12.03 6.44
C LEU A 163 -17.57 -11.56 5.50
N ALA A 164 -18.00 -12.43 4.60
CA ALA A 164 -19.22 -12.23 3.84
C ALA A 164 -20.41 -12.37 4.80
N GLU A 165 -21.34 -11.42 4.82
CA GLU A 165 -22.53 -11.53 5.66
C GLU A 165 -23.48 -12.63 5.16
N LYS A 166 -23.57 -13.69 5.96
CA LYS A 166 -24.79 -14.26 6.56
C LYS A 166 -24.35 -15.54 7.26
N ASP A 167 -24.06 -15.45 8.54
CA ASP A 167 -24.28 -16.55 9.48
C ASP A 167 -24.44 -15.93 10.87
N GLU A 168 -25.48 -16.42 11.55
CA GLU A 168 -25.98 -15.99 12.85
C GLU A 168 -24.85 -15.79 13.88
N GLU A 169 -25.11 -14.94 14.87
CA GLU A 169 -24.26 -14.67 16.04
C GLU A 169 -23.69 -15.97 16.61
N THR A 170 -22.55 -16.40 16.08
CA THR A 170 -21.76 -17.44 16.68
C THR A 170 -20.94 -16.72 17.73
N GLU A 171 -21.38 -16.85 18.98
CA GLU A 171 -20.63 -16.48 20.16
C GLU A 171 -19.33 -17.32 20.14
N ILE A 172 -18.28 -16.78 19.53
CA ILE A 172 -16.94 -17.37 19.62
C ILE A 172 -16.47 -17.05 21.03
N GLU A 173 -16.25 -18.08 21.85
CA GLU A 173 -15.65 -17.92 23.18
C GLU A 173 -14.40 -17.06 23.07
N LEU A 174 -14.46 -15.87 23.68
CA LEU A 174 -13.30 -15.03 23.95
C LEU A 174 -12.29 -15.89 24.72
N ALA A 175 -11.20 -16.29 24.08
CA ALA A 175 -10.04 -16.77 24.81
C ALA A 175 -9.59 -15.60 25.70
N LYS A 176 -9.70 -15.77 27.02
CA LYS A 176 -9.41 -14.74 28.03
C LYS A 176 -7.95 -14.30 27.95
N GLY A 177 -7.69 -13.27 27.16
CA GLY A 177 -6.66 -12.26 27.40
C GLY A 177 -7.35 -10.96 27.81
N ASP A 178 -6.68 -10.11 28.60
CA ASP A 178 -7.23 -8.83 29.08
C ASP A 178 -7.50 -7.82 27.93
N GLY A 179 -7.16 -8.16 26.69
CA GLY A 179 -7.47 -7.44 25.45
C GLY A 179 -8.89 -7.64 24.94
N GLY A 180 -9.90 -7.17 25.67
CA GLY A 180 -11.29 -7.15 25.21
C GLY A 180 -11.54 -6.14 24.06
N PRO A 181 -12.62 -6.32 23.26
CA PRO A 181 -13.03 -5.33 22.26
C PRO A 181 -13.27 -3.97 22.93
N VAL A 182 -12.78 -2.91 22.30
CA VAL A 182 -13.09 -1.54 22.76
C VAL A 182 -14.59 -1.30 22.49
N PRO A 183 -15.42 -0.98 23.50
CA PRO A 183 -16.83 -0.69 23.29
C PRO A 183 -17.01 0.39 22.22
N ALA A 184 -17.97 0.20 21.31
CA ALA A 184 -18.28 1.16 20.25
C ALA A 184 -18.71 2.55 20.77
N GLU A 185 -19.03 2.64 22.06
CA GLU A 185 -19.33 3.87 22.78
C GLU A 185 -18.32 4.02 23.92
N LEU A 186 -17.11 4.55 23.67
CA LEU A 186 -16.35 5.42 24.59
C LEU A 186 -14.94 5.72 24.04
N GLU A 187 -14.57 6.99 24.15
CA GLU A 187 -13.28 7.63 23.89
C GLU A 187 -12.77 7.60 22.45
N LEU A 188 -13.39 8.48 21.65
CA LEU A 188 -12.68 9.21 20.61
C LEU A 188 -11.55 10.01 21.28
N GLU A 189 -10.38 9.40 21.52
CA GLU A 189 -9.17 10.19 21.63
C GLU A 189 -9.09 11.04 20.37
N ALA A 190 -9.06 12.36 20.53
CA ALA A 190 -8.84 13.28 19.42
C ALA A 190 -7.48 12.95 18.79
N ALA A 191 -7.51 12.13 17.73
CA ALA A 191 -6.41 12.09 16.78
C ALA A 191 -6.35 13.45 16.10
N ASP A 192 -5.12 13.96 15.93
CA ASP A 192 -4.77 15.26 15.33
C ASP A 192 -5.80 15.73 14.30
N GLU A 193 -6.15 17.02 14.37
CA GLU A 193 -6.91 17.69 13.32
C GLU A 193 -6.33 17.30 11.95
N PRO A 194 -7.17 17.01 10.94
CA PRO A 194 -6.67 16.69 9.62
C PRO A 194 -5.81 17.87 9.15
N ASP A 195 -4.52 17.61 8.99
CA ASP A 195 -3.69 18.44 8.15
C ASP A 195 -4.13 18.17 6.71
N ASP A 196 -5.22 18.83 6.32
CA ASP A 196 -5.73 18.93 4.95
C ASP A 196 -4.90 19.95 4.15
N SER A 197 -3.70 20.33 4.63
CA SER A 197 -2.74 21.03 3.77
C SER A 197 -2.22 20.06 2.71
N GLU A 198 -2.86 20.17 1.55
CA GLU A 198 -2.25 20.09 0.24
C GLU A 198 -1.39 18.84 -0.03
N ASP A 199 -1.98 17.88 -0.77
CA ASP A 199 -1.23 16.97 -1.66
C ASP A 199 -0.54 17.77 -2.80
N ALA A 200 0.18 18.84 -2.45
CA ALA A 200 1.19 19.47 -3.29
C ALA A 200 2.53 18.92 -2.80
N ASP A 201 3.01 17.86 -3.46
CA ASP A 201 4.43 17.50 -3.63
C ASP A 201 4.52 16.00 -3.93
N ASP A 202 4.49 15.65 -5.23
CA ASP A 202 5.50 14.80 -5.86
C ASP A 202 5.29 14.81 -7.39
N ALA A 203 5.47 16.00 -7.97
CA ALA A 203 5.76 16.16 -9.38
C ALA A 203 7.15 16.79 -9.45
N GLY A 204 8.21 15.98 -9.48
CA GLY A 204 9.56 16.53 -9.49
C GLY A 204 10.72 15.54 -9.43
N LEU A 205 10.68 14.47 -10.22
CA LEU A 205 11.94 13.88 -10.70
C LEU A 205 12.09 14.28 -12.15
N ALA A 206 12.73 15.44 -12.33
CA ALA A 206 13.36 15.79 -13.59
C ALA A 206 14.34 14.66 -13.94
N ILE A 207 14.13 14.07 -15.11
CA ILE A 207 15.20 13.37 -15.82
C ILE A 207 16.25 14.45 -16.07
N LEU A 208 17.37 14.37 -15.34
CA LEU A 208 18.58 15.05 -15.74
C LEU A 208 19.04 14.31 -17.00
N ASP A 209 18.84 14.94 -18.16
CA ASP A 209 19.60 14.63 -19.35
C ASP A 209 21.08 14.90 -19.00
N ASP A 210 21.81 13.83 -18.74
CA ASP A 210 23.26 13.82 -18.58
C ASP A 210 23.88 13.96 -19.98
N ASP A 211 23.78 15.16 -20.54
CA ASP A 211 24.65 15.59 -21.65
C ASP A 211 26.02 15.88 -21.02
N THR A 212 26.79 14.82 -20.79
CA THR A 212 28.22 14.94 -20.56
C THR A 212 28.89 15.15 -21.92
N ASP A 213 29.22 16.41 -22.18
CA ASP A 213 30.17 16.84 -23.21
C ASP A 213 31.50 16.08 -23.01
N PHE A 214 31.73 15.07 -23.84
CA PHE A 214 33.05 14.51 -24.05
C PHE A 214 33.78 15.43 -25.04
N GLU A 215 34.70 16.23 -24.51
CA GLU A 215 35.71 16.92 -25.30
C GLU A 215 36.61 15.86 -25.94
N ASP A 216 36.54 15.71 -27.27
CA ASP A 216 37.54 14.98 -28.04
C ASP A 216 38.85 15.78 -27.98
N GLU A 217 39.80 15.30 -27.16
CA GLU A 217 41.21 15.66 -27.28
C GLU A 217 41.75 15.08 -28.59
N GLU A 218 41.91 15.92 -29.62
CA GLU A 218 42.75 15.58 -30.77
C GLU A 218 44.21 15.53 -30.33
N ASP A 219 44.68 14.32 -30.04
CA ASP A 219 46.09 13.99 -29.93
C ASP A 219 46.76 14.21 -31.30
N GLY A 220 47.61 15.22 -31.36
CA GLY A 220 48.55 15.41 -32.45
C GLY A 220 49.68 14.38 -32.38
N GLU A 221 49.83 13.60 -33.45
CA GLU A 221 51.08 12.93 -33.78
C GLU A 221 51.61 13.49 -35.10
N ASP A 222 52.69 14.26 -34.96
CA ASP A 222 53.65 14.54 -36.02
C ASP A 222 54.30 13.22 -36.46
N ASP A 223 54.39 12.96 -37.77
CA ASP A 223 55.52 12.22 -38.32
C ASP A 223 55.80 12.73 -39.74
N ASP A 224 56.97 13.35 -39.84
CA ASP A 224 57.65 13.84 -41.03
C ASP A 224 58.16 12.68 -41.92
N ASP A 225 58.19 12.98 -43.22
CA ASP A 225 59.18 12.55 -44.24
C ASP A 225 59.31 11.03 -44.58
N ASP A 226 59.03 10.67 -45.84
CA ASP A 226 60.05 10.58 -46.90
C ASP A 226 59.59 9.70 -48.10
N SER A 227 60.04 10.11 -49.28
CA SER A 227 60.28 9.33 -50.52
C SER A 227 59.15 8.97 -51.52
N ASP A 228 59.28 9.64 -52.67
CA ASP A 228 59.45 9.12 -54.05
C ASP A 228 58.27 8.87 -55.03
N GLU A 229 58.46 9.51 -56.20
CA GLU A 229 58.14 9.12 -57.59
C GLU A 229 56.93 8.20 -57.83
N THR A 230 55.97 8.52 -58.70
CA THR A 230 56.15 8.60 -60.16
C THR A 230 54.82 9.03 -60.85
N VAL A 231 54.93 9.56 -62.08
CA VAL A 231 53.92 9.71 -63.18
C VAL A 231 53.06 10.99 -63.10
N HIS A 232 53.14 11.97 -64.01
CA HIS A 232 53.26 11.94 -65.47
C HIS A 232 53.96 13.19 -66.03
#